data_AF-A0A522WXM9-F1
#
_entry.id   AF-A0A522WXM9-F1
#
_cell.length_a   1.000
_cell.length_b   1.000
_cell.length_c   1.000
_cell.angle_alpha   90.00
_cell.angle_beta   90.00
_cell.angle_gamma   90.00
#
_symmetry.space_group_name_H-M   'P 1'
#
loop_
_entity.id
_entity.type
_entity.pdbx_description
1 polymer ?
#
loop_
_entity_poly.entity_id
_entity_poly.type
_entity_poly.pdbx_seq_one_letter_code
_entity_poly.pdbx_strand_id
1 'polypeptide(L)'
;MSLNETELLERDAKRNIGEELLAAIRDVKSGRHGATYTIEPNEIVATRVKCGLSQTQFAKALHISSRTLQQWEQGRRHPSGAAETLLKIVAKHPEVLRDFLMSNA
;
A
#
# COMPACT_ATOMS: atom_id res chain seq x y z
N MET A 1 -6.06 23.13 22.40
CA MET A 1 -7.37 22.81 22.99
C MET A 1 -8.30 22.38 21.87
N SER A 2 -9.09 21.33 22.05
CA SER A 2 -10.12 20.93 21.08
C SER A 2 -11.30 21.90 21.19
N LEU A 3 -11.83 22.35 20.05
CA LEU A 3 -13.03 23.19 20.01
C LEU A 3 -14.24 22.42 20.56
N ASN A 4 -15.14 23.13 21.23
CA ASN A 4 -16.43 22.58 21.64
C ASN A 4 -17.43 22.58 20.46
N GLU A 5 -18.58 21.94 20.64
CA GLU A 5 -19.57 21.74 19.57
C GLU A 5 -20.13 23.07 19.01
N THR A 6 -20.37 24.05 19.88
CA THR A 6 -20.86 25.38 19.47
C THR A 6 -19.82 26.11 18.63
N GLU A 7 -18.55 26.08 19.05
CA GLU A 7 -17.45 26.70 18.32
C GLU A 7 -17.19 26.02 16.97
N LEU A 8 -17.40 24.70 16.86
CA LEU A 8 -17.30 23.96 15.61
C LEU A 8 -18.39 24.39 14.61
N LEU A 9 -19.64 24.52 15.07
CA LEU A 9 -20.75 24.96 14.23
C LEU A 9 -20.55 26.39 13.74
N GLU A 10 -20.11 27.31 14.60
CA GLU A 10 -19.81 28.69 14.20
C GLU A 10 -18.64 28.77 13.20
N ARG A 11 -17.62 27.95 13.39
CA ARG A 11 -16.50 27.84 12.44
C ARG A 11 -17.00 27.36 11.09
N ASP A 12 -17.72 26.24 11.06
CA ASP A 12 -18.13 25.60 9.81
C ASP A 12 -19.21 26.42 9.07
N ALA A 13 -20.06 27.18 9.78
CA ALA A 13 -20.99 28.13 9.18
C ALA A 13 -20.32 29.27 8.39
N LYS A 14 -19.06 29.60 8.71
CA LYS A 14 -18.28 30.66 8.04
C LYS A 14 -17.35 30.12 6.95
N ARG A 15 -17.29 28.80 6.75
CA ARG A 15 -16.34 28.17 5.81
C ARG A 15 -16.93 28.05 4.41
N ASN A 16 -16.08 28.30 3.42
CA ASN A 16 -16.37 28.02 2.02
C ASN A 16 -15.61 26.76 1.60
N ILE A 17 -16.22 25.60 1.80
CA ILE A 17 -15.60 24.30 1.50
C ILE A 17 -15.21 24.19 0.02
N GLY A 18 -15.97 24.79 -0.90
CA GLY A 18 -15.66 24.77 -2.33
C GLY A 18 -14.35 25.48 -2.66
N GLU A 19 -14.14 26.68 -2.10
CA GLU A 19 -12.88 27.41 -2.27
C GLU A 19 -11.70 26.71 -1.59
N GLU A 20 -11.90 26.16 -0.40
CA GLU A 20 -10.87 25.40 0.31
C GLU A 20 -10.42 24.15 -0.46
N LEU A 21 -11.35 23.41 -1.07
CA LEU A 21 -11.04 22.25 -1.91
C LEU A 21 -10.28 22.66 -3.18
N LEU A 22 -10.70 23.74 -3.84
CA LEU A 22 -10.01 24.25 -5.03
C LEU A 22 -8.59 24.73 -4.69
N ALA A 23 -8.40 25.38 -3.55
CA ALA A 23 -7.09 25.76 -3.05
C ALA A 23 -6.21 24.53 -2.78
N ALA A 24 -6.74 23.52 -2.09
CA ALA A 24 -6.01 22.28 -1.81
C ALA A 24 -5.56 21.54 -3.10
N ILE A 25 -6.43 21.48 -4.12
CA ILE A 25 -6.08 20.88 -5.42
C ILE A 25 -4.94 21.67 -6.09
N ARG A 26 -4.99 23.00 -6.05
CA ARG A 26 -3.94 23.86 -6.61
C ARG A 26 -2.61 23.69 -5.85
N ASP A 27 -2.67 23.59 -4.53
CA ASP A 27 -1.51 23.33 -3.68
C ASP A 27 -0.84 22.01 -4.08
N VAL A 28 -1.61 20.92 -4.16
CA VAL A 28 -1.12 19.60 -4.61
C VAL A 28 -0.51 19.68 -6.01
N LYS A 29 -1.18 20.34 -6.97
CA LYS A 29 -0.66 20.53 -8.34
C LYS A 29 0.64 21.34 -8.38
N SER A 30 0.81 22.27 -7.45
CA SER A 30 2.03 23.08 -7.32
C SER A 30 3.14 22.40 -6.49
N GLY A 31 2.94 21.15 -6.07
CA GLY A 31 3.89 20.41 -5.23
C GLY A 31 3.87 20.79 -3.76
N ARG A 32 2.96 21.68 -3.34
CA ARG A 32 2.68 21.98 -1.93
C ARG A 32 1.77 20.89 -1.36
N HIS A 33 2.34 19.73 -1.10
CA HIS A 33 1.64 18.66 -0.39
C HIS A 33 1.93 18.72 1.11
N GLY A 34 1.06 18.10 1.91
CA GLY A 34 1.30 17.88 3.33
C GLY A 34 2.49 16.94 3.59
N ALA A 35 2.60 16.45 4.82
CA ALA A 35 3.66 15.53 5.22
C ALA A 35 3.74 14.32 4.28
N THR A 36 4.92 14.11 3.69
CA THR A 36 5.22 12.90 2.91
C THR A 36 5.71 11.85 3.89
N TYR A 37 5.04 10.70 3.91
CA TYR A 37 5.47 9.54 4.68
C TYR A 37 6.05 8.52 3.71
N THR A 38 7.38 8.41 3.69
CA THR A 38 8.05 7.31 2.99
C THR A 38 7.94 6.07 3.86
N ILE A 39 7.15 5.09 3.43
CA ILE A 39 7.11 3.77 4.06
C ILE A 39 8.16 2.93 3.34
N GLU A 40 9.21 2.54 4.05
CA GLU A 40 10.19 1.62 3.52
C GLU A 40 9.51 0.28 3.21
N PRO A 41 9.50 -0.16 1.94
CA PRO A 41 8.88 -1.43 1.57
C PRO A 41 9.64 -2.57 2.24
N ASN A 42 8.91 -3.45 2.92
CA ASN A 42 9.55 -4.64 3.48
C ASN A 42 10.06 -5.57 2.37
N GLU A 43 10.87 -6.55 2.75
CA GLU A 43 11.50 -7.49 1.81
C GLU A 43 10.48 -8.23 0.92
N ILE A 44 9.26 -8.43 1.40
CA ILE A 44 8.17 -9.11 0.68
C ILE A 44 7.66 -8.22 -0.45
N VAL A 45 7.42 -6.94 -0.18
CA VAL A 45 7.07 -5.95 -1.23
C VAL A 45 8.18 -5.87 -2.27
N ALA A 46 9.44 -5.76 -1.83
CA ALA A 46 10.59 -5.69 -2.72
C ALA A 46 10.70 -6.95 -3.61
N THR A 47 10.48 -8.13 -3.05
CA THR A 47 10.49 -9.41 -3.77
C THR A 47 9.38 -9.45 -4.83
N ARG A 48 8.15 -9.07 -4.47
CA ARG A 48 7.03 -9.02 -5.42
C ARG A 48 7.30 -8.05 -6.58
N VAL A 49 7.81 -6.85 -6.27
CA VAL A 49 8.13 -5.85 -7.28
C VAL A 49 9.23 -6.34 -8.21
N LYS A 50 10.26 -7.03 -7.69
CA LYS A 50 11.29 -7.69 -8.51
C LYS A 50 10.73 -8.75 -9.45
N CYS A 51 9.69 -9.47 -9.04
CA CYS A 51 8.97 -10.41 -9.93
C CYS A 51 8.16 -9.70 -11.03
N GLY A 52 7.91 -8.39 -10.92
CA GLY A 52 7.07 -7.64 -11.86
C GLY A 52 5.58 -7.97 -11.75
N LEU A 53 5.14 -8.46 -10.58
CA LEU A 53 3.78 -8.96 -10.37
C LEU A 53 2.94 -7.98 -9.53
N SER A 54 1.66 -7.84 -9.91
CA SER A 54 0.68 -7.21 -9.03
C SER A 54 0.47 -8.04 -7.76
N GLN A 55 -0.12 -7.42 -6.74
CA GLN A 55 -0.39 -8.11 -5.47
C GLN A 55 -1.26 -9.37 -5.69
N THR A 56 -2.30 -9.27 -6.51
CA THR A 56 -3.20 -10.39 -6.82
C THR A 56 -2.49 -11.52 -7.58
N GLN A 57 -1.65 -11.17 -8.56
CA GLN A 57 -0.88 -12.16 -9.32
C GLN A 57 0.14 -12.88 -8.43
N PHE A 58 0.88 -12.15 -7.61
CA PHE A 58 1.87 -12.73 -6.69
C PHE A 58 1.19 -13.63 -5.64
N ALA A 59 0.06 -13.20 -5.09
CA ALA A 59 -0.73 -14.03 -4.16
C ALA A 59 -1.25 -15.31 -4.84
N LYS A 60 -1.75 -15.21 -6.08
CA LYS A 60 -2.18 -16.38 -6.87
C LYS A 60 -1.01 -17.34 -7.11
N ALA A 61 0.17 -16.84 -7.47
CA ALA A 61 1.36 -17.64 -7.71
C ALA A 61 1.85 -18.39 -6.45
N LEU A 62 1.67 -17.78 -5.27
CA LEU A 62 2.00 -18.38 -3.98
C LEU A 62 0.85 -19.20 -3.37
N HIS A 63 -0.28 -19.33 -4.07
CA HIS A 63 -1.49 -20.01 -3.58
C HIS A 63 -1.99 -19.48 -2.22
N ILE A 64 -1.96 -18.16 -2.03
CA ILE A 64 -2.50 -17.48 -0.84
C ILE A 64 -3.54 -16.42 -1.24
N SER A 65 -4.35 -15.97 -0.28
CA SER A 65 -5.26 -14.86 -0.52
C SER A 65 -4.49 -13.54 -0.68
N SER A 66 -5.00 -12.62 -1.53
CA SER A 66 -4.44 -11.26 -1.63
C SER A 66 -4.42 -10.57 -0.26
N ARG A 67 -5.41 -10.84 0.59
CA ARG A 67 -5.48 -10.29 1.95
C ARG A 67 -4.32 -10.80 2.81
N THR A 68 -3.95 -12.07 2.72
CA THR A 68 -2.79 -12.63 3.44
C THR A 68 -1.52 -11.89 3.05
N LEU A 69 -1.28 -11.75 1.74
CA LEU A 69 -0.12 -11.01 1.23
C LEU A 69 -0.13 -9.55 1.72
N GLN A 70 -1.29 -8.90 1.75
CA GLN A 70 -1.45 -7.52 2.23
C GLN A 70 -1.09 -7.37 3.71
N GLN A 71 -1.47 -8.34 4.55
CA GLN A 71 -1.09 -8.34 5.97
C GLN A 71 0.43 -8.50 6.14
N TRP A 72 1.07 -9.29 5.27
CA TRP A 72 2.53 -9.45 5.26
C TRP A 72 3.25 -8.19 4.78
N GLU A 73 2.84 -7.61 3.65
CA GLU A 73 3.43 -6.39 3.09
C GLU A 73 3.29 -5.17 4.01
N GLN A 74 2.21 -5.11 4.81
CA GLN A 74 1.99 -4.07 5.82
C GLN A 74 2.68 -4.36 7.17
N GLY A 75 3.34 -5.51 7.33
CA GLY A 75 3.97 -5.91 8.59
C GLY A 75 2.99 -6.25 9.72
N ARG A 76 1.69 -6.39 9.43
CA ARG A 76 0.67 -6.76 10.44
C ARG A 76 0.75 -8.24 10.84
N ARG A 77 1.26 -9.09 9.95
CA ARG A 77 1.53 -10.52 10.19
C ARG A 77 2.82 -10.93 9.54
N HIS A 78 3.40 -11.99 10.07
CA HIS A 78 4.59 -12.64 9.50
C HIS A 78 4.19 -13.91 8.74
N PRO A 79 4.90 -14.27 7.66
CA PRO A 79 4.71 -15.55 7.00
C PRO A 79 5.07 -16.72 7.92
N SER A 80 4.59 -17.93 7.61
CA SER A 80 5.11 -19.14 8.26
C SER A 80 6.55 -19.40 7.83
N GLY A 81 7.32 -20.19 8.59
CA GLY A 81 8.72 -20.48 8.23
C GLY A 81 8.90 -21.12 6.84
N ALA A 82 7.93 -21.93 6.40
CA ALA A 82 7.91 -22.47 5.04
C ALA A 82 7.67 -21.37 3.99
N ALA A 83 6.71 -20.46 4.24
CA ALA A 83 6.46 -19.32 3.36
C ALA A 83 7.64 -18.34 3.33
N GLU A 84 8.31 -18.08 4.45
CA GLU A 84 9.54 -17.27 4.47
C GLU A 84 10.66 -17.91 3.64
N THR A 85 10.84 -19.22 3.74
CA THR A 85 11.84 -19.95 2.94
C THR A 85 11.53 -19.83 1.45
N LEU A 86 10.27 -20.00 1.07
CA LEU A 86 9.83 -19.81 -0.31
C LEU A 86 10.07 -18.38 -0.80
N LEU A 87 9.71 -17.37 0.01
CA LEU A 87 9.95 -15.96 -0.32
C LEU A 87 11.45 -15.66 -0.51
N LYS A 88 12.33 -16.25 0.31
CA LYS A 88 13.79 -16.12 0.15
C LYS A 88 14.29 -16.76 -1.15
N ILE A 89 13.73 -17.90 -1.56
CA ILE A 89 14.05 -18.53 -2.85
C ILE A 89 13.60 -17.63 -4.00
N VAL A 90 12.36 -17.16 -3.95
CA VAL A 90 11.79 -16.25 -4.96
C VAL A 90 12.57 -14.94 -5.04
N ALA A 91 13.07 -14.40 -3.92
CA ALA A 91 13.89 -13.20 -3.92
C ALA A 91 15.21 -13.36 -4.69
N LYS A 92 15.75 -14.59 -4.76
CA LYS A 92 16.94 -14.94 -5.55
C LYS A 92 16.59 -15.30 -7.00
N HIS A 93 15.43 -15.91 -7.21
CA HIS A 93 14.96 -16.44 -8.49
C HIS A 93 13.54 -15.93 -8.82
N PRO A 94 13.38 -14.62 -9.09
CA PRO A 94 12.06 -14.01 -9.30
C PRO A 94 11.32 -14.53 -10.54
N GLU A 95 12.05 -15.08 -11.50
CA GLU A 95 11.53 -15.71 -12.72
C GLU A 95 10.61 -16.90 -12.43
N VAL A 96 10.87 -17.65 -11.37
CA VAL A 96 10.13 -18.90 -11.05
C VAL A 96 8.63 -18.64 -10.90
N LEU A 97 8.23 -17.55 -10.23
CA LEU A 97 6.81 -17.24 -10.05
C LEU A 97 6.12 -16.76 -11.33
N ARG A 98 6.86 -16.21 -12.30
CA ARG A 98 6.26 -15.83 -13.58
C ARG A 98 5.84 -17.05 -14.38
N ASP A 99 6.67 -18.10 -14.35
CA ASP A 99 6.40 -19.35 -15.05
C ASP A 99 5.13 -20.03 -14.49
N PHE A 100 4.99 -20.09 -13.16
CA PHE A 100 3.79 -20.64 -12.51
C PHE A 100 2.50 -19.87 -12.79
N LEU A 101 2.58 -18.56 -13.08
CA LEU A 101 1.41 -17.78 -13.49
C LEU A 101 1.03 -18.02 -14.95
N MET A 102 2.01 -18.24 -15.81
CA MET A 102 1.82 -18.51 -17.24
C MET A 102 1.37 -19.96 -17.49
N SER A 103 1.75 -20.90 -16.62
CA SER A 103 1.38 -22.32 -16.73
C SER A 103 -0.01 -22.66 -16.19
N ASN A 104 -0.61 -21.77 -15.38
CA ASN A 104 -1.93 -21.95 -14.74
C ASN A 104 -2.96 -20.91 -15.23
N ALA A 105 -2.81 -20.44 -16.48
CA ALA A 105 -3.75 -19.56 -17.17
C ALA A 105 -4.70 -20.35 -18.06
#